data_AF-A0A7C3XR90-F1
#
_entry.id   AF-A0A7C3XR90-F1
#
_cell.length_a   1.000
_cell.length_b   1.000
_cell.length_c   1.000
_cell.angle_alpha   90.00
_cell.angle_beta   90.00
_cell.angle_gamma   90.00
#
_symmetry.space_group_name_H-M   'P 1'
#
loop_
_entity.id
_entity.type
_entity.pdbx_description
1 polymer ?
#
loop_
_entity_poly.entity_id
_entity_poly.type
_entity_poly.pdbx_seq_one_letter_code
_entity_poly.pdbx_strand_id
1 'polypeptide(L)'
;KLEAAAVGGDDVLKMEPLITSNILHTSNMVEAVLDNLGRYRVKDLAYSAEEYLAKGLAYLAVEAAEELGVKSIALSGGVAYNQHITTTIRKIVKQAQKRFYTNTLVPPGDGGLSLGQVAVACHIQE
;
A
#
# COMPACT_ATOMS: atom_id res chain seq x y z
N LYS A 1 14.55 1.92 5.90
CA LYS A 1 14.83 2.28 7.32
C LYS A 1 13.57 2.20 8.17
N LEU A 2 12.45 2.83 7.77
CA LEU A 2 11.19 2.75 8.52
C LEU A 2 10.63 1.32 8.59
N GLU A 3 10.57 0.61 7.46
CA GLU A 3 10.18 -0.81 7.43
C GLU A 3 11.00 -1.66 8.41
N ALA A 4 12.33 -1.53 8.37
CA ALA A 4 13.21 -2.23 9.30
C ALA A 4 12.90 -1.90 10.77
N ALA A 5 12.49 -0.66 11.06
CA ALA A 5 12.06 -0.26 12.40
C ALA A 5 10.69 -0.86 12.76
N ALA A 6 9.79 -1.08 11.80
CA ALA A 6 8.48 -1.70 12.00
C ALA A 6 8.52 -3.22 12.19
N VAL A 7 9.63 -3.90 11.83
CA VAL A 7 9.76 -5.36 11.93
C VAL A 7 9.48 -5.85 13.36
N GLY A 8 8.52 -6.78 13.47
CA GLY A 8 8.10 -7.35 14.74
C GLY A 8 7.38 -6.36 15.67
N GLY A 9 6.92 -5.23 15.15
CA GLY A 9 5.93 -4.37 15.78
C GLY A 9 4.52 -4.94 15.67
N ASP A 10 3.57 -4.26 16.30
CA ASP A 10 2.14 -4.56 16.25
C ASP A 10 1.33 -3.28 15.98
N ASP A 11 0.11 -3.42 15.47
CA ASP A 11 -0.81 -2.31 15.24
C ASP A 11 -1.42 -1.87 16.59
N VAL A 12 -0.71 -0.99 17.29
CA VAL A 12 -1.09 -0.46 18.61
C VAL A 12 -2.03 0.74 18.50
N LEU A 13 -1.99 1.47 17.38
CA LEU A 13 -2.90 2.60 17.17
C LEU A 13 -4.27 2.13 16.65
N LYS A 14 -4.33 1.00 15.93
CA LYS A 14 -5.57 0.39 15.40
C LYS A 14 -6.47 1.40 14.69
N MET A 15 -5.83 2.31 13.97
CA MET A 15 -6.53 3.39 13.28
C MET A 15 -7.15 2.87 12.00
N GLU A 16 -8.42 3.19 11.80
CA GLU A 16 -9.04 2.99 10.49
C GLU A 16 -8.68 4.15 9.55
N PRO A 17 -8.32 3.85 8.28
CA PRO A 17 -8.02 4.86 7.28
C PRO A 17 -9.15 5.87 7.07
N LEU A 18 -8.84 7.15 7.21
CA LEU A 18 -9.76 8.22 6.87
C LEU A 18 -9.68 8.53 5.37
N ILE A 19 -10.75 8.21 4.64
CA ILE A 19 -10.86 8.44 3.20
C ILE A 19 -12.02 9.40 2.92
N THR A 20 -11.82 10.38 2.05
CA THR A 20 -12.87 11.28 1.58
C THR A 20 -12.68 11.57 0.10
N SER A 21 -13.69 11.29 -0.73
CA SER A 21 -13.65 11.56 -2.17
C SER A 21 -12.38 11.03 -2.85
N ASN A 22 -12.05 9.75 -2.61
CA ASN A 22 -10.84 9.09 -3.12
C ASN A 22 -9.49 9.63 -2.59
N ILE A 23 -9.50 10.44 -1.54
CA ILE A 23 -8.31 10.97 -0.88
C ILE A 23 -8.11 10.28 0.45
N LEU A 24 -6.97 9.60 0.63
CA LEU A 24 -6.52 9.08 1.91
C LEU A 24 -5.84 10.20 2.72
N HIS A 25 -6.43 10.56 3.85
CA HIS A 25 -5.86 11.57 4.74
C HIS A 25 -4.73 10.98 5.58
N THR A 26 -3.51 11.44 5.36
CA THR A 26 -2.33 10.95 6.07
C THR A 26 -1.97 11.79 7.29
N SER A 27 -2.42 13.04 7.36
CA SER A 27 -2.11 13.95 8.48
C SER A 27 -2.57 13.37 9.81
N ASN A 28 -3.78 12.80 9.87
CA ASN A 28 -4.31 12.18 11.09
C ASN A 28 -3.45 11.02 11.59
N MET A 29 -2.91 10.21 10.68
CA MET A 29 -1.99 9.13 11.04
C MET A 29 -0.68 9.69 11.62
N VAL A 30 -0.13 10.75 11.00
CA VAL A 30 1.08 11.40 11.51
C VAL A 30 0.84 12.02 12.88
N GLU A 31 -0.27 12.74 13.07
CA GLU A 31 -0.67 13.32 14.36
C GLU A 31 -0.79 12.24 15.43
N ALA A 32 -1.49 11.14 15.14
CA ALA A 32 -1.63 10.04 16.08
C ALA A 32 -0.30 9.36 16.44
N VAL A 33 0.63 9.24 15.49
CA VAL A 33 1.99 8.75 15.77
C VAL A 33 2.72 9.72 16.69
N LEU A 34 2.67 11.03 16.43
CA LEU A 34 3.32 12.06 17.22
C LEU A 34 2.77 12.13 18.66
N ASP A 35 1.45 12.10 18.81
CA ASP A 35 0.75 12.14 20.10
C ASP A 35 1.06 10.94 21.01
N ASN A 36 1.52 9.84 20.42
CA ASN A 36 1.85 8.61 21.13
C ASN A 36 3.36 8.33 21.21
N LEU A 37 4.20 9.30 20.80
CA LEU A 37 5.63 9.22 21.06
C LEU A 37 5.91 9.13 22.57
N GLY A 38 6.79 8.21 22.95
CA GLY A 38 7.12 7.93 24.35
C GLY A 38 6.10 7.05 25.10
N ARG A 39 4.88 6.87 24.56
CA ARG A 39 3.88 5.93 25.12
C ARG A 39 4.04 4.53 24.55
N TYR A 40 4.24 4.43 23.25
CA TYR A 40 4.47 3.16 22.56
C TYR A 40 5.90 3.02 22.06
N ARG A 41 6.32 1.78 21.80
CA ARG A 41 7.64 1.52 21.21
C ARG A 41 7.64 2.01 19.77
N VAL A 42 8.78 2.56 19.33
CA VAL A 42 8.96 3.08 17.97
C VAL A 42 8.55 2.05 16.90
N LYS A 43 8.87 0.77 17.11
CA LYS A 43 8.51 -0.29 16.17
C LYS A 43 7.01 -0.49 16.00
N ASP A 44 6.23 -0.32 17.07
CA ASP A 44 4.78 -0.50 17.03
C ASP A 44 4.11 0.70 16.37
N LEU A 45 4.64 1.92 16.60
CA LEU A 45 4.20 3.13 15.91
C LEU A 45 4.52 3.07 14.41
N ALA A 46 5.72 2.62 14.04
CA ALA A 46 6.11 2.43 12.65
C ALA A 46 5.24 1.37 11.96
N TYR A 47 4.95 0.26 12.65
CA TYR A 47 4.03 -0.77 12.16
C TYR A 47 2.62 -0.19 11.93
N SER A 48 2.08 0.51 12.92
CA SER A 48 0.73 1.10 12.85
C SER A 48 0.60 2.08 11.68
N ALA A 49 1.64 2.89 11.43
CA ALA A 49 1.68 3.83 10.31
C ALA A 49 1.69 3.12 8.94
N GLU A 50 2.51 2.07 8.80
CA GLU A 50 2.54 1.25 7.57
C GLU A 50 1.22 0.53 7.33
N GLU A 51 0.60 -0.03 8.38
CA GLU A 51 -0.68 -0.73 8.31
C GLU A 51 -1.81 0.23 7.91
N TYR A 52 -1.85 1.45 8.46
CA TYR A 52 -2.80 2.49 8.09
C TYR A 52 -2.71 2.83 6.59
N LEU A 53 -1.51 3.08 6.09
CA LEU A 53 -1.29 3.40 4.67
C LEU A 53 -1.66 2.22 3.77
N ALA A 54 -1.25 1.01 4.14
CA ALA A 54 -1.54 -0.19 3.37
C ALA A 54 -3.04 -0.48 3.28
N LYS A 55 -3.77 -0.37 4.40
CA LYS A 55 -5.23 -0.50 4.43
C LYS A 55 -5.90 0.56 3.55
N GLY A 56 -5.54 1.83 3.74
CA GLY A 56 -6.17 2.93 3.01
C GLY A 56 -5.99 2.83 1.50
N LEU A 57 -4.78 2.52 1.04
CA LEU A 57 -4.51 2.29 -0.39
C LEU A 57 -5.24 1.06 -0.94
N ALA A 58 -5.33 -0.02 -0.17
CA ALA A 58 -6.05 -1.21 -0.58
C ALA A 58 -7.56 -0.97 -0.70
N TYR A 59 -8.15 -0.23 0.24
CA TYR A 59 -9.57 0.12 0.21
C TYR A 59 -9.91 0.97 -1.01
N LEU A 60 -9.13 2.03 -1.27
CA LEU A 60 -9.27 2.86 -2.47
C LEU A 60 -9.17 2.04 -3.76
N ALA A 61 -8.20 1.13 -3.83
CA ALA A 61 -8.01 0.29 -5.02
C ALA A 61 -9.16 -0.71 -5.24
N VAL A 62 -9.70 -1.28 -4.16
CA VAL A 62 -10.84 -2.20 -4.22
C VAL A 62 -12.11 -1.47 -4.65
N GLU A 63 -12.40 -0.32 -4.05
CA GLU A 63 -13.55 0.53 -4.40
C GLU A 63 -13.50 0.94 -5.87
N ALA A 64 -12.37 1.49 -6.34
CA ALA A 64 -12.18 1.84 -7.75
C ALA A 64 -12.34 0.63 -8.68
N ALA A 65 -11.87 -0.56 -8.27
CA ALA A 65 -12.01 -1.76 -9.07
C ALA A 65 -13.47 -2.25 -9.16
N GLU A 66 -14.29 -2.00 -8.14
CA GLU A 66 -15.72 -2.28 -8.16
C GLU A 66 -16.47 -1.30 -9.05
N GLU A 67 -16.21 0.00 -8.92
CA GLU A 67 -16.82 1.04 -9.76
C GLU A 67 -16.53 0.83 -11.26
N LEU A 68 -15.29 0.44 -11.59
CA LEU A 68 -14.87 0.19 -12.97
C LEU A 68 -15.25 -1.22 -13.47
N GLY A 69 -15.81 -2.08 -12.62
CA GLY A 69 -16.16 -3.46 -12.98
C GLY A 69 -14.95 -4.37 -13.30
N VAL A 70 -13.76 -4.02 -12.84
CA VAL A 70 -12.53 -4.79 -13.08
C VAL A 70 -12.23 -5.76 -11.95
N LYS A 71 -11.54 -6.86 -12.29
CA LYS A 71 -11.21 -7.96 -11.36
C LYS A 71 -9.76 -7.99 -10.92
N SER A 72 -8.90 -7.16 -11.52
CA SER A 72 -7.45 -7.23 -11.37
C SER A 72 -6.93 -5.93 -10.78
N ILE A 73 -6.12 -6.04 -9.73
CA ILE A 73 -5.43 -4.92 -9.07
C ILE A 73 -3.94 -5.27 -9.06
N ALA A 74 -3.09 -4.33 -9.48
CA ALA A 74 -1.65 -4.49 -9.51
C ALA A 74 -0.96 -3.48 -8.58
N LEU A 75 0.07 -3.92 -7.86
CA LEU A 75 0.96 -3.07 -7.06
C LEU A 75 2.36 -3.06 -7.68
N SER A 76 2.85 -1.86 -7.96
CA SER A 76 4.18 -1.59 -8.51
C SER A 76 4.77 -0.35 -7.81
N GLY A 77 5.91 0.16 -8.29
CA GLY A 77 6.65 1.27 -7.69
C GLY A 77 7.56 0.83 -6.55
N GLY A 78 8.46 1.73 -6.12
CA GLY A 78 9.47 1.41 -5.09
C GLY A 78 8.89 0.97 -3.74
N VAL A 79 7.67 1.40 -3.38
CA VAL A 79 7.00 0.99 -2.14
C VAL A 79 6.57 -0.48 -2.17
N ALA A 80 6.43 -1.09 -3.35
CA ALA A 80 6.11 -2.52 -3.47
C ALA A 80 7.23 -3.45 -2.96
N TYR A 81 8.42 -2.91 -2.65
CA TYR A 81 9.44 -3.65 -1.92
C TYR A 81 9.13 -3.78 -0.42
N ASN A 82 8.33 -2.87 0.14
CA ASN A 82 7.95 -2.95 1.54
C ASN A 82 7.03 -4.15 1.73
N GLN A 83 7.53 -5.15 2.45
CA GLN A 83 6.89 -6.44 2.62
C GLN A 83 5.61 -6.34 3.44
N HIS A 84 5.59 -5.47 4.45
CA HIS A 84 4.43 -5.25 5.30
C HIS A 84 3.29 -4.64 4.48
N ILE A 85 3.54 -3.51 3.83
CA ILE A 85 2.56 -2.82 2.98
C ILE A 85 2.04 -3.75 1.89
N THR A 86 2.95 -4.41 1.16
CA THR A 86 2.59 -5.31 0.05
C THR A 86 1.75 -6.49 0.52
N THR A 87 2.07 -7.07 1.68
CA THR A 87 1.33 -8.20 2.23
C THR A 87 -0.05 -7.79 2.71
N THR A 88 -0.19 -6.65 3.38
CA THR A 88 -1.47 -6.11 3.84
C THR A 88 -2.37 -5.78 2.66
N ILE A 89 -1.87 -5.07 1.64
CA ILE A 89 -2.64 -4.78 0.41
C ILE A 89 -3.09 -6.06 -0.27
N ARG A 90 -2.18 -7.02 -0.48
CA ARG A 90 -2.50 -8.31 -1.09
C ARG A 90 -3.59 -9.06 -0.34
N LYS A 91 -3.56 -9.05 1.00
CA LYS A 91 -4.57 -9.69 1.85
C LYS A 91 -5.95 -9.08 1.62
N ILE A 92 -6.06 -7.75 1.69
CA ILE A 92 -7.33 -7.02 1.53
C ILE A 92 -7.89 -7.22 0.11
N VAL A 93 -7.06 -7.07 -0.92
CA VAL A 93 -7.46 -7.29 -2.32
C VAL A 93 -8.02 -8.71 -2.53
N LYS A 94 -7.37 -9.73 -1.96
CA LYS A 94 -7.85 -11.12 -2.04
C LYS A 94 -9.14 -11.34 -1.25
N GLN A 95 -9.29 -10.71 -0.09
CA GLN A 95 -10.53 -10.78 0.70
C GLN A 95 -11.72 -10.22 -0.08
N ALA A 96 -11.50 -9.13 -0.83
CA ALA A 96 -12.48 -8.56 -1.76
C ALA A 96 -12.69 -9.38 -3.06
N GLN A 97 -12.18 -10.62 -3.12
CA GLN A 97 -12.30 -11.51 -4.29
C GLN A 97 -11.74 -10.92 -5.59
N LYS A 98 -10.77 -10.01 -5.49
CA LYS A 98 -10.02 -9.47 -6.62
C LYS A 98 -8.67 -10.20 -6.78
N ARG A 99 -8.13 -10.18 -8.00
CA ARG A 99 -6.82 -10.76 -8.33
C ARG A 99 -5.73 -9.73 -8.06
N PHE A 100 -4.74 -10.10 -7.25
CA PHE A 100 -3.59 -9.26 -6.93
C PHE A 100 -2.39 -9.62 -7.81
N TYR A 101 -1.75 -8.62 -8.41
CA TYR A 101 -0.54 -8.74 -9.22
C TYR A 101 0.57 -7.84 -8.69
N THR A 102 1.81 -8.27 -8.83
CA THR A 102 3.01 -7.44 -8.60
C THR A 102 4.16 -7.99 -9.43
N ASN A 103 5.25 -7.22 -9.54
CA ASN A 103 6.39 -7.58 -10.37
C ASN A 103 7.18 -8.74 -9.72
N THR A 104 7.49 -9.77 -10.50
CA THR A 104 8.27 -10.94 -10.06
C THR A 104 9.52 -11.17 -10.90
N LEU A 105 9.47 -10.84 -12.19
CA LEU A 105 10.59 -11.00 -13.13
C LEU A 105 11.41 -9.73 -13.34
N VAL A 106 10.83 -8.58 -12.98
CA VAL A 106 11.51 -7.28 -13.02
C VAL A 106 11.33 -6.56 -11.70
N PRO A 107 12.23 -5.62 -11.36
CA PRO A 107 12.04 -4.70 -10.25
C PRO A 107 10.68 -3.97 -10.34
N PRO A 108 9.89 -3.87 -9.25
CA PRO A 108 8.71 -3.00 -9.22
C PRO A 108 9.06 -1.51 -9.19
N GLY A 109 10.27 -1.14 -8.75
CA GLY A 109 10.76 0.24 -8.80
C GLY A 109 11.33 0.64 -10.17
N ASP A 110 12.12 1.72 -10.19
CA ASP A 110 12.62 2.35 -11.43
C ASP A 110 13.44 1.41 -12.33
N GLY A 111 14.06 0.36 -11.76
CA GLY A 111 14.78 -0.65 -12.54
C GLY A 111 13.90 -1.46 -13.50
N GLY A 112 12.56 -1.46 -13.33
CA GLY A 112 11.60 -2.07 -14.24
C GLY A 112 10.77 -1.06 -15.05
N LEU A 113 11.01 0.25 -14.87
CA LEU A 113 10.20 1.30 -15.48
C LEU A 113 10.27 1.30 -17.01
N SER A 114 11.46 1.08 -17.57
CA SER A 114 11.67 1.04 -19.03
C SER A 114 10.85 -0.06 -19.71
N LEU A 115 10.67 -1.21 -19.07
CA LEU A 115 9.81 -2.28 -19.57
C LEU A 115 8.35 -1.82 -19.65
N GLY A 116 7.85 -1.17 -18.60
CA GLY A 116 6.49 -0.62 -18.59
C GLY A 116 6.28 0.43 -19.68
N GLN A 117 7.26 1.30 -19.90
CA GLN A 117 7.22 2.31 -20.96
C GLN A 117 7.14 1.68 -22.36
N VAL A 118 7.98 0.68 -22.65
CA VAL A 118 7.96 -0.03 -23.94
C VAL A 118 6.64 -0.78 -24.14
N ALA A 119 6.15 -1.49 -23.11
CA ALA A 119 4.88 -2.21 -23.20
C ALA A 119 3.71 -1.27 -23.52
N VAL A 120 3.65 -0.10 -22.88
CA VAL A 120 2.63 0.92 -23.16
C VAL A 120 2.81 1.49 -24.58
N ALA A 121 4.03 1.80 -25.00
CA ALA A 121 4.29 2.33 -26.34
C ALA A 121 3.88 1.36 -27.45
N CYS A 122 4.17 0.06 -27.30
CA CYS A 122 3.75 -0.97 -28.25
C CYS A 122 2.23 -1.14 -28.27
N HIS A 123 1.55 -1.02 -27.12
CA HIS A 123 0.09 -1.16 -27.05
C HIS A 123 -0.67 0.04 -27.65
N ILE A 124 -0.09 1.25 -27.61
CA ILE A 124 -0.71 2.46 -28.18
C ILE A 124 -0.61 2.48 -29.73
N GLN A 125 0.26 1.65 -30.33
CA GLN A 125 0.46 1.60 -31.79
C GLN A 125 -0.52 0.66 -32.52
N GLU A 126 -1.34 -0.10 -31.81
CA GLU A 126 -2.42 -0.94 -32.35
C GLU A 126 -3.79 -0.25 -32.21
#